data_AF-A0A7C2NHA1-F1
#
_entry.id   AF-A0A7C2NHA1-F1
#
_cell.length_a   1.000
_cell.length_b   1.000
_cell.length_c   1.000
_cell.angle_alpha   90.00
_cell.angle_beta   90.00
_cell.angle_gamma   90.00
#
_symmetry.space_group_name_H-M   'P 1'
#
loop_
_entity.id
_entity.type
_entity.pdbx_description
1 polymer ?
#
loop_
_entity_poly.entity_id
_entity_poly.type
_entity_poly.pdbx_seq_one_letter_code
_entity_poly.pdbx_strand_id
1 'polypeptide(L)'
;MGNRAISWVWKGNPFVGLVIGLAMIVNLIAAGLAGTLIPTTMKAMGLDPAQSSSIILTTVTDVLGFFAFLGFAVLFQNFLV
;
A
#
# COMPACT_ATOMS: atom_id res chain seq x y z
N MET A 1 0.44 28.47 20.33
CA MET A 1 1.79 27.92 20.13
C MET A 1 1.80 26.40 19.79
N GLY A 2 0.64 25.74 19.60
CA GLY A 2 0.47 24.29 19.72
C GLY A 2 1.03 23.37 18.62
N ASN A 3 1.42 23.91 17.45
CA ASN A 3 1.88 23.12 16.30
C ASN A 3 3.38 23.26 16.00
N ARG A 4 4.13 24.07 16.76
CA ARG A 4 5.56 24.32 16.52
C ARG A 4 6.47 23.15 16.95
N ALA A 5 5.87 22.11 17.57
CA ALA A 5 6.47 20.92 18.17
C ALA A 5 6.15 19.59 17.44
N ILE A 6 5.12 19.58 16.59
CA ILE A 6 4.97 18.57 15.50
C ILE A 6 6.22 18.63 14.58
N SER A 7 6.90 19.77 14.62
CA SER A 7 8.01 20.26 13.81
C SER A 7 9.42 19.88 14.28
N TRP A 8 9.63 19.13 15.38
CA TRP A 8 10.96 18.55 15.62
C TRP A 8 11.18 17.22 14.92
N VAL A 9 10.41 16.94 13.87
CA VAL A 9 10.56 15.74 13.06
C VAL A 9 10.01 14.52 13.80
N TRP A 10 9.16 13.82 13.09
CA TRP A 10 8.95 12.40 13.17
C TRP A 10 10.31 11.68 13.00
N LYS A 11 11.13 11.77 14.05
CA LYS A 11 12.39 11.12 14.42
C LYS A 11 13.56 11.01 13.44
N GLY A 12 13.63 11.78 12.36
CA GLY A 12 14.86 11.94 11.55
C GLY A 12 15.49 10.62 11.07
N ASN A 13 14.72 9.53 11.02
CA ASN A 13 15.19 8.24 10.54
C ASN A 13 14.82 8.17 9.05
N PRO A 14 15.75 8.49 8.12
CA PRO A 14 15.48 8.45 6.68
C PRO A 14 15.05 7.06 6.21
N PHE A 15 15.34 5.99 6.97
CA PHE A 15 14.93 4.64 6.63
C PHE A 15 13.41 4.42 6.75
N VAL A 16 12.70 5.14 7.62
CA VAL A 16 11.22 5.05 7.67
C VAL A 16 10.60 5.62 6.40
N GLY A 17 11.11 6.77 5.94
CA GLY A 17 10.70 7.37 4.67
C GLY A 17 11.03 6.48 3.48
N LEU A 18 12.20 5.83 3.50
CA LEU A 18 12.61 4.85 2.48
C LEU A 18 11.66 3.64 2.43
N VAL A 19 11.33 3.06 3.60
CA VAL A 19 10.43 1.91 3.72
C VAL A 19 9.04 2.23 3.19
N ILE A 20 8.47 3.39 3.56
CA ILE A 20 7.18 3.82 3.05
C ILE A 20 7.24 4.10 1.54
N GLY A 21 8.30 4.74 1.06
CA GLY A 21 8.49 5.01 -0.36
C GLY A 21 8.54 3.73 -1.20
N LEU A 22 9.33 2.74 -0.77
CA LEU A 22 9.41 1.44 -1.43
C LEU A 22 8.08 0.68 -1.36
N ALA A 23 7.41 0.68 -0.20
CA ALA A 23 6.10 0.07 -0.03
C ALA A 23 5.06 0.69 -0.97
N MET A 24 5.05 2.01 -1.12
CA MET A 24 4.14 2.72 -2.02
C MET A 24 4.39 2.38 -3.49
N ILE A 25 5.66 2.28 -3.92
CA ILE A 25 5.98 1.87 -5.30
C ILE A 25 5.43 0.48 -5.58
N VAL A 26 5.67 -0.48 -4.68
CA VAL A 26 5.14 -1.84 -4.82
C VAL A 26 3.62 -1.85 -4.80
N ASN A 27 2.99 -1.09 -3.91
CA ASN A 27 1.54 -0.99 -3.83
C ASN A 27 0.94 -0.43 -5.13
N LEU A 28 1.56 0.59 -5.74
CA LEU A 28 1.07 1.18 -6.99
C LEU A 28 1.20 0.22 -8.19
N ILE A 29 2.30 -0.54 -8.28
CA ILE A 29 2.46 -1.58 -9.30
C ILE A 29 1.38 -2.65 -9.12
N ALA A 30 1.21 -3.13 -7.88
CA ALA A 30 0.20 -4.13 -7.54
C ALA A 30 -1.22 -3.62 -7.82
N ALA A 31 -1.53 -2.37 -7.49
CA ALA A 31 -2.81 -1.73 -7.75
C ALA A 31 -3.11 -1.61 -9.26
N GLY A 32 -2.11 -1.25 -10.07
CA GLY A 32 -2.25 -1.19 -11.54
C GLY A 32 -2.52 -2.57 -12.15
N LEU A 33 -1.83 -3.60 -11.67
CA LEU A 33 -2.08 -4.98 -12.07
C LEU A 33 -3.47 -5.45 -11.63
N ALA A 34 -3.82 -5.25 -10.36
CA ALA A 34 -5.12 -5.60 -9.79
C ALA A 34 -6.27 -4.88 -10.50
N GLY A 35 -6.09 -3.61 -10.86
CA GLY A 35 -7.09 -2.79 -11.54
C GLY A 35 -7.46 -3.31 -12.94
N THR A 36 -6.59 -4.10 -13.58
CA THR A 36 -6.88 -4.73 -14.88
C THR A 36 -7.24 -6.20 -14.74
N LEU A 37 -6.54 -6.94 -13.88
CA LEU A 37 -6.76 -8.37 -13.63
C LEU A 37 -8.10 -8.65 -12.94
N ILE A 38 -8.49 -7.88 -11.91
CA ILE A 38 -9.71 -8.15 -11.13
C ILE A 38 -10.97 -8.02 -12.01
N PRO A 39 -11.18 -6.91 -12.77
CA PRO A 39 -12.36 -6.80 -13.62
C PRO A 39 -12.36 -7.85 -14.74
N THR A 40 -11.19 -8.17 -15.30
CA THR A 40 -11.07 -9.15 -16.40
C THR A 40 -11.37 -10.57 -15.94
N THR A 41 -10.84 -10.97 -14.77
CA THR A 41 -11.13 -12.28 -14.16
C THR A 41 -12.57 -12.41 -13.71
N MET A 42 -13.16 -11.37 -13.10
CA MET A 42 -14.59 -11.35 -12.77
C MET A 42 -15.48 -11.54 -14.00
N LYS A 43 -15.18 -10.81 -15.09
CA LYS A 43 -15.90 -10.95 -16.36
C LYS A 43 -15.76 -12.35 -16.95
N ALA A 44 -14.59 -12.96 -16.84
CA ALA A 44 -14.35 -14.34 -17.29
C ALA A 44 -15.12 -15.37 -16.46
N MET A 45 -15.40 -15.10 -15.18
CA MET A 45 -16.19 -15.94 -14.29
C MET A 45 -17.70 -15.66 -14.36
N GLY A 46 -18.15 -14.73 -15.21
CA GLY A 46 -19.56 -14.35 -15.35
C GLY A 46 -20.10 -13.50 -14.19
N LEU A 47 -19.22 -12.98 -13.32
CA LEU A 47 -19.58 -12.05 -12.25
C LEU A 47 -19.66 -10.63 -12.80
N ASP A 48 -20.67 -9.86 -12.39
CA ASP A 48 -20.85 -8.47 -12.82
C ASP A 48 -19.77 -7.57 -12.20
N PRO A 49 -18.80 -7.06 -12.98
CA PRO A 49 -17.73 -6.22 -12.45
C PRO A 49 -18.26 -4.87 -11.97
N ALA A 50 -19.39 -4.37 -12.50
CA ALA A 50 -19.80 -2.98 -12.27
C ALA A 50 -20.11 -2.67 -10.80
N GLN A 51 -20.65 -3.63 -10.04
CA GLN A 51 -20.96 -3.44 -8.62
C GLN A 51 -19.86 -3.95 -7.68
N SER A 52 -19.23 -5.09 -7.97
CA SER A 52 -18.35 -5.74 -7.00
C SER A 52 -16.86 -5.50 -7.26
N SER A 53 -16.47 -5.04 -8.46
CA SER A 53 -15.05 -4.85 -8.78
C SER A 53 -14.38 -3.76 -7.95
N SER A 54 -15.09 -2.68 -7.59
CA SER A 54 -14.51 -1.59 -6.79
C SER A 54 -14.19 -2.03 -5.37
N ILE A 55 -15.12 -2.74 -4.71
CA ILE A 55 -14.93 -3.27 -3.36
C ILE A 55 -13.84 -4.33 -3.34
N ILE A 56 -13.83 -5.25 -4.30
CA ILE A 56 -12.79 -6.28 -4.39
C ILE A 56 -11.43 -5.63 -4.69
N LEU A 57 -11.38 -4.64 -5.59
CA LEU A 57 -10.15 -3.91 -5.90
C LEU A 57 -9.61 -3.17 -4.68
N THR A 58 -10.44 -2.45 -3.93
CA THR A 58 -9.99 -1.70 -2.75
C THR A 58 -9.56 -2.64 -1.63
N THR A 59 -10.27 -3.74 -1.40
CA THR A 59 -9.84 -4.72 -0.38
C THR A 59 -8.52 -5.38 -0.74
N VAL A 60 -8.31 -5.75 -2.01
CA VAL A 60 -7.04 -6.29 -2.48
C VAL A 60 -5.92 -5.25 -2.36
N THR A 61 -6.16 -4.00 -2.77
CA THR A 61 -5.12 -2.96 -2.66
C THR A 61 -4.84 -2.55 -1.22
N ASP A 62 -5.81 -2.61 -0.32
CA ASP A 62 -5.63 -2.33 1.11
C ASP A 62 -4.75 -3.42 1.73
N VAL A 63 -5.06 -4.70 1.48
CA VAL A 63 -4.27 -5.83 1.97
C VAL A 63 -2.86 -5.78 1.41
N LEU A 64 -2.69 -5.61 0.09
CA LEU A 64 -1.38 -5.55 -0.55
C LEU A 64 -0.56 -4.35 -0.07
N GLY A 65 -1.18 -3.18 0.09
CA GLY A 65 -0.53 -1.99 0.61
C GLY A 65 -0.04 -2.17 2.04
N PHE A 66 -0.87 -2.79 2.90
CA PHE A 66 -0.50 -3.09 4.28
C PHE A 66 0.61 -4.15 4.35
N PHE A 67 0.51 -5.22 3.57
CA PHE A 67 1.53 -6.27 3.49
C PHE A 67 2.85 -5.75 2.95
N ALA A 68 2.85 -4.89 1.92
CA ALA A 68 4.05 -4.29 1.39
C ALA A 68 4.73 -3.42 2.45
N PHE A 69 3.96 -2.55 3.12
CA PHE A 69 4.49 -1.71 4.20
C PHE A 69 5.09 -2.53 5.35
N LEU A 70 4.35 -3.52 5.88
CA LEU A 70 4.84 -4.37 6.96
C LEU A 70 6.01 -5.25 6.53
N GLY A 71 5.99 -5.77 5.31
CA GLY A 71 7.08 -6.56 4.75
C GLY A 71 8.38 -5.76 4.66
N PHE A 72 8.33 -4.53 4.14
CA PHE A 72 9.50 -3.65 4.14
C PHE A 72 9.91 -3.22 5.55
N ALA A 73 8.96 -2.95 6.45
CA ALA A 73 9.29 -2.62 7.84
C ALA A 73 10.00 -3.79 8.55
N VAL A 74 9.60 -5.04 8.30
CA VAL A 74 10.26 -6.23 8.86
C VAL A 74 11.63 -6.45 8.22
N LEU A 75 11.76 -6.27 6.90
CA LEU A 75 13.05 -6.43 6.21
C LEU A 75 14.08 -5.39 6.67
N PHE A 76 13.65 -4.15 6.88
CA PHE A 76 14.50 -3.04 7.32
C PHE A 76 14.49 -2.84 8.84
N GLN A 77 13.93 -3.78 9.62
CA GLN A 77 13.79 -3.64 11.08
C GLN A 77 15.12 -3.33 11.77
N ASN A 78 16.23 -3.90 11.30
CA ASN A 78 17.57 -3.67 11.84
C ASN A 78 18.07 -2.22 11.68
N PHE A 79 17.53 -1.45 10.73
CA PHE A 79 17.86 -0.03 10.49
C PHE A 79 16.80 0.92 11.06
N LEU A 80 15.66 0.38 11.49
CA LEU A 80 14.52 1.12 12.04
C LEU A 80 14.56 1.21 13.57
N VAL A 81 15.21 0.24 14.23
CA VAL A 81 15.38 0.16 15.70
C VAL A 81 16.62 0.92 16.17
#